data_AF-A0A522ETX8-F1
#
_entry.id   AF-A0A522ETX8-F1
#
_cell.length_a   1.000
_cell.length_b   1.000
_cell.length_c   1.000
_cell.angle_alpha   90.00
_cell.angle_beta   90.00
_cell.angle_gamma   90.00
#
_symmetry.space_group_name_H-M   'P 1'
#
loop_
_entity.id
_entity.type
_entity.pdbx_description
1 polymer ?
#
loop_
_entity_poly.entity_id
_entity_poly.type
_entity_poly.pdbx_seq_one_letter_code
_entity_poly.pdbx_strand_id
1 'polypeptide(L)'
;MTITRRYIKLISAVTLLTVLLTWFFYAHETFPKPLRAATALVGTPVAIASGLSYYLKLGIPVYDTPWAVVLSNLTFSALLVFLADKFFNKRNKDK
;
A
#
# COMPACT_ATOMS: atom_id res chain seq x y z
N MET A 1 -15.89 9.07 22.50
CA MET A 1 -14.72 9.22 21.60
C MET A 1 -15.25 9.58 20.21
N THR A 2 -15.35 10.87 19.89
CA THR A 2 -15.96 11.36 18.64
C THR A 2 -14.93 11.27 17.51
N ILE A 3 -15.04 10.24 16.67
CA ILE A 3 -14.27 10.13 15.44
C ILE A 3 -14.62 11.34 14.56
N THR A 4 -13.66 12.24 14.39
CA THR A 4 -13.84 13.46 13.59
C THR A 4 -13.97 13.08 12.11
N ARG A 5 -14.79 13.81 11.32
CA ARG A 5 -15.00 13.56 9.88
C ARG A 5 -13.69 13.40 9.08
N ARG A 6 -12.61 14.06 9.52
CA ARG A 6 -11.27 13.93 8.94
C ARG A 6 -10.70 12.52 9.07
N TYR A 7 -10.79 11.91 10.26
CA TYR A 7 -10.30 10.54 10.48
C TYR A 7 -11.08 9.52 9.65
N ILE A 8 -12.41 9.70 9.52
CA ILE A 8 -13.23 8.84 8.64
C ILE A 8 -12.70 8.91 7.21
N LYS A 9 -12.46 10.11 6.68
CA LYS A 9 -11.90 10.28 5.32
C LYS A 9 -10.53 9.61 5.16
N LEU A 10 -9.64 9.78 6.13
CA LEU A 10 -8.30 9.17 6.08
C LEU A 10 -8.39 7.64 6.12
N ILE A 11 -9.17 7.08 7.05
CA ILE A 11 -9.37 5.62 7.16
C ILE A 11 -9.97 5.08 5.86
N SER A 12 -11.02 5.72 5.33
CA SER A 12 -11.63 5.31 4.06
C SER A 12 -10.62 5.36 2.90
N ALA A 13 -9.78 6.40 2.82
CA ALA A 13 -8.76 6.51 1.79
C ALA A 13 -7.71 5.39 1.91
N VAL A 14 -7.22 5.09 3.11
CA VAL A 14 -6.29 3.98 3.35
C VAL A 14 -6.92 2.66 2.94
N THR A 15 -8.16 2.40 3.38
CA THR A 15 -8.85 1.14 3.06
C THR A 15 -9.06 0.98 1.56
N LEU A 16 -9.55 2.01 0.87
CA LEU A 16 -9.75 1.98 -0.58
C LEU A 16 -8.44 1.74 -1.34
N LEU A 17 -7.37 2.45 -0.97
CA LEU A 17 -6.07 2.29 -1.59
C LEU A 17 -5.50 0.88 -1.36
N THR A 18 -5.68 0.34 -0.14
CA THR A 18 -5.24 -1.02 0.22
C THR A 18 -5.96 -2.07 -0.62
N VAL A 19 -7.28 -1.95 -0.76
CA VAL A 19 -8.10 -2.85 -1.58
C VAL A 19 -7.68 -2.77 -3.04
N LEU A 20 -7.48 -1.56 -3.58
CA LEU A 20 -7.03 -1.37 -4.96
C LEU A 20 -5.65 -1.96 -5.22
N LEU A 21 -4.68 -1.72 -4.34
CA LEU A 21 -3.32 -2.28 -4.48
C LEU A 21 -3.31 -3.80 -4.37
N THR A 22 -4.11 -4.35 -3.45
CA THR A 22 -4.20 -5.80 -3.26
C THR A 22 -4.88 -6.47 -4.45
N TRP A 23 -6.00 -5.92 -4.91
CA TRP A 23 -6.65 -6.37 -6.14
C TRP A 23 -5.71 -6.29 -7.33
N PHE A 24 -5.01 -5.16 -7.49
CA PHE A 24 -4.06 -4.96 -8.56
C PHE A 24 -2.91 -5.96 -8.51
N PHE A 25 -2.38 -6.26 -7.32
CA PHE A 25 -1.31 -7.24 -7.16
C PHE A 25 -1.71 -8.62 -7.71
N TYR A 26 -2.91 -9.10 -7.41
CA TYR A 26 -3.38 -10.39 -7.94
C TYR A 26 -3.72 -10.31 -9.43
N ALA A 27 -4.34 -9.22 -9.89
CA ALA A 27 -4.62 -9.02 -11.30
C ALA A 27 -3.31 -8.93 -12.14
N HIS A 28 -2.27 -8.31 -11.59
CA HIS A 28 -0.97 -8.11 -12.22
C HIS A 28 -0.29 -9.43 -12.61
N GLU A 29 -0.49 -10.48 -11.83
CA GLU A 29 0.07 -11.80 -12.13
C GLU A 29 -0.49 -12.40 -13.43
N THR A 30 -1.70 -11.98 -13.83
CA THR A 30 -2.35 -12.44 -15.06
C THR A 30 -1.92 -11.66 -16.31
N PHE A 31 -1.17 -10.56 -16.15
CA PHE A 31 -0.78 -9.72 -17.28
C PHE A 31 0.37 -10.30 -18.12
N PRO A 32 0.33 -10.11 -19.46
CA PRO A 32 1.42 -10.52 -20.33
C PRO A 32 2.69 -9.72 -20.04
N LYS A 33 3.85 -10.33 -20.32
CA LYS A 33 5.20 -9.86 -19.95
C LYS A 33 5.52 -8.38 -20.23
N PRO A 34 5.07 -7.71 -21.33
CA PRO A 34 5.35 -6.29 -21.51
C PRO A 34 4.56 -5.39 -20.53
N LEU A 35 3.30 -5.73 -20.26
CA LEU A 35 2.46 -4.97 -19.32
C LEU A 35 2.89 -5.20 -17.88
N ARG A 36 3.33 -6.43 -17.55
CA ARG A 36 3.81 -6.79 -16.22
C ARG A 36 5.04 -5.97 -15.79
N ALA A 37 5.96 -5.70 -16.72
CA ALA A 37 7.14 -4.88 -16.45
C ALA A 37 6.77 -3.41 -16.19
N ALA A 38 5.91 -2.82 -17.03
CA ALA A 38 5.48 -1.43 -16.88
C ALA A 38 4.75 -1.16 -15.55
N THR A 39 4.05 -2.17 -15.05
CA THR A 39 3.22 -2.08 -13.83
C THR A 39 3.90 -2.66 -12.58
N ALA A 40 5.13 -3.17 -12.69
CA ALA A 40 5.87 -3.76 -11.59
C ALA A 40 6.09 -2.79 -10.41
N LEU A 41 6.15 -1.48 -10.70
CA LEU A 41 6.24 -0.41 -9.70
C LEU A 41 5.08 -0.44 -8.69
N VAL A 42 3.89 -0.89 -9.09
CA VAL A 42 2.73 -0.97 -8.18
C VAL A 42 2.86 -2.13 -7.20
N GLY A 43 3.61 -3.18 -7.56
CA GLY A 43 3.95 -4.32 -6.69
C GLY A 43 5.11 -4.05 -5.72
N THR A 44 5.70 -2.86 -5.75
CA THR A 44 6.85 -2.49 -4.89
C THR A 44 6.61 -2.67 -3.39
N PRO A 45 5.43 -2.41 -2.81
CA PRO A 45 5.24 -2.59 -1.36
C PRO A 45 5.43 -4.04 -0.93
N VAL A 46 4.90 -4.97 -1.74
CA VAL A 46 5.01 -6.42 -1.51
C VAL A 46 6.44 -6.89 -1.71
N ALA A 47 7.14 -6.35 -2.71
CA ALA A 47 8.56 -6.66 -2.94
C ALA A 47 9.46 -6.19 -1.79
N ILE A 48 9.23 -4.98 -1.27
CA ILE A 48 9.94 -4.44 -0.11
C ILE A 48 9.67 -5.29 1.12
N ALA A 49 8.41 -5.65 1.38
CA ALA A 49 8.05 -6.51 2.49
C ALA A 49 8.68 -7.91 2.38
N SER A 50 8.75 -8.48 1.17
CA SER A 50 9.44 -9.74 0.91
C SER A 50 10.94 -9.65 1.18
N GLY A 51 11.59 -8.58 0.69
CA GLY A 51 13.00 -8.31 0.98
C GLY A 51 13.28 -8.13 2.48
N LEU A 52 12.38 -7.44 3.20
CA LEU A 52 12.47 -7.28 4.66
C LEU A 52 12.29 -8.61 5.39
N SER A 53 11.32 -9.45 4.98
CA SER A 53 11.11 -10.78 5.54
C SER A 53 12.37 -11.65 5.40
N TYR A 54 13.02 -11.59 4.23
CA TYR A 54 14.28 -12.28 3.99
C TYR A 54 15.42 -11.73 4.86
N TYR A 55 15.61 -10.42 4.87
CA TYR A 55 16.67 -9.75 5.63
C TYR A 55 16.58 -10.02 7.13
N LEU A 56 15.35 -9.97 7.68
CA LEU A 56 15.06 -10.20 9.10
C LEU A 56 14.90 -11.68 9.45
N LYS A 57 15.04 -12.60 8.48
CA LYS A 57 14.86 -14.05 8.65
C LYS A 57 13.52 -14.43 9.29
N LEU A 58 12.44 -13.74 8.91
CA LEU A 58 11.11 -13.96 9.48
C LEU A 58 10.45 -15.27 8.99
N GLY A 59 10.96 -15.85 7.90
CA GLY A 59 10.42 -17.10 7.34
C GLY A 59 9.02 -16.94 6.75
N ILE A 60 8.58 -15.71 6.45
CA ILE A 60 7.27 -15.43 5.88
C ILE A 60 7.40 -15.31 4.35
N PRO A 61 6.85 -16.25 3.56
CA PRO A 61 6.80 -16.13 2.10
C PRO A 61 5.73 -15.12 1.71
N VAL A 62 6.11 -13.84 1.62
CA VAL A 62 5.16 -12.71 1.51
C VAL A 62 4.27 -12.80 0.26
N TYR A 63 4.81 -13.24 -0.88
CA TYR A 63 4.06 -13.37 -2.13
C TYR A 63 2.97 -14.46 -2.05
N ASP A 64 3.26 -15.56 -1.36
CA ASP A 64 2.36 -16.72 -1.26
C ASP A 64 1.38 -16.59 -0.08
N THR A 65 1.51 -15.53 0.72
CA THR A 65 0.76 -15.35 1.96
C THR A 65 -0.22 -14.19 1.83
N PRO A 66 -1.53 -14.45 1.62
CA PRO A 66 -2.51 -13.40 1.31
C PRO A 66 -2.60 -12.30 2.36
N TRP A 67 -2.54 -12.66 3.64
CA TRP A 67 -2.59 -11.68 4.73
C TRP A 67 -1.33 -10.80 4.77
N ALA A 68 -0.17 -11.32 4.35
CA ALA A 68 1.08 -10.56 4.30
C ALA A 68 1.06 -9.54 3.16
N VAL A 69 0.49 -9.90 1.99
CA VAL A 69 0.24 -8.97 0.89
C VAL A 69 -0.68 -7.83 1.34
N VAL A 70 -1.82 -8.16 1.97
CA VAL A 70 -2.76 -7.17 2.50
C VAL A 70 -2.08 -6.25 3.50
N LEU A 71 -1.31 -6.80 4.45
CA LEU A 71 -0.62 -6.02 5.47
C LEU A 71 0.44 -5.08 4.87
N SER A 72 1.18 -5.56 3.86
CA SER A 72 2.18 -4.77 3.14
C SER A 72 1.53 -3.57 2.45
N ASN A 73 0.44 -3.83 1.72
CA ASN A 73 -0.32 -2.79 1.03
C ASN A 73 -1.03 -1.83 2.00
N LEU A 74 -1.50 -2.32 3.15
CA LEU A 74 -2.11 -1.51 4.19
C LEU A 74 -1.09 -0.54 4.78
N THR A 75 0.08 -1.04 5.15
CA THR A 75 1.17 -0.24 5.72
C THR A 75 1.61 0.84 4.75
N PHE A 76 1.79 0.46 3.48
CA PHE A 76 2.14 1.40 2.43
C PHE A 76 1.04 2.44 2.17
N SER A 77 -0.23 2.03 2.13
CA SER A 77 -1.36 2.93 1.94
C SER A 77 -1.48 3.94 3.08
N ALA A 78 -1.29 3.48 4.33
CA ALA A 78 -1.29 4.34 5.50
C ALA A 78 -0.18 5.39 5.43
N LEU A 79 1.04 4.99 5.05
CA LEU A 79 2.18 5.91 4.87
C LEU A 79 1.91 6.93 3.75
N LEU A 80 1.40 6.49 2.60
CA LEU A 80 1.08 7.39 1.49
C LEU A 80 0.00 8.41 1.86
N VAL A 81 -1.10 7.95 2.46
CA VAL A 81 -2.21 8.84 2.86
C VAL A 81 -1.75 9.81 3.94
N PHE A 82 -0.92 9.36 4.89
CA PHE A 82 -0.34 10.23 5.91
C PHE A 82 0.59 11.31 5.31
N LEU A 83 1.48 10.92 4.39
CA LEU A 83 2.37 11.85 3.70
C LEU A 83 1.59 12.85 2.84
N ALA A 84 0.57 12.37 2.13
CA ALA A 84 -0.32 13.22 1.35
C ALA A 84 -1.06 14.23 2.24
N ASP A 85 -1.71 13.78 3.32
CA ASP A 85 -2.39 14.66 4.27
C ASP A 85 -1.42 15.70 4.85
N LYS A 86 -0.20 15.29 5.23
CA LYS A 86 0.83 16.22 5.72
C LYS A 86 1.22 17.26 4.66
N PHE A 87 1.42 16.86 3.42
CA PHE A 87 1.82 17.75 2.32
C PHE A 87 0.71 18.73 1.93
N PHE A 88 -0.54 18.25 1.82
CA PHE A 88 -1.69 19.10 1.52
C PHE A 88 -1.99 20.09 2.64
N ASN A 89 -1.89 19.67 3.90
CA ASN A 89 -2.08 20.58 5.04
C ASN A 89 -0.97 21.64 5.12
N LYS A 90 0.28 21.30 4.78
CA LYS A 90 1.37 22.28 4.70
C LYS A 90 1.08 23.32 3.63
N ARG A 91 0.74 22.88 2.42
CA ARG A 91 0.42 23.76 1.28
C ARG A 91 -0.75 24.72 1.55
N ASN A 92 -1.71 24.32 2.36
CA ASN A 92 -2.88 25.14 2.69
C ASN A 92 -2.61 26.17 3.81
N LYS A 93 -1.50 26.04 4.55
CA LYS A 93 -1.04 27.04 5.53
C LYS A 93 -0.15 28.12 4.91
N ASP A 94 0.48 27.80 3.79
CA ASP A 94 1.37 28.70 3.05
C ASP A 94 0.62 29.57 2.02
N LYS A 95 -0.73 29.50 2.00
CA LYS A 95 -1.64 30.33 1.21
C LYS A 95 -2.40 31.26 2.14
#